data_AF-A0A3B9PPT8-F1
#
_entry.id   AF-A0A3B9PPT8-F1
#
_cell.length_a   1.000
_cell.length_b   1.000
_cell.length_c   1.000
_cell.angle_alpha   90.00
_cell.angle_beta   90.00
_cell.angle_gamma   90.00
#
_symmetry.space_group_name_H-M   'P 1'
#
loop_
_entity.id
_entity.type
_entity.pdbx_description
1 polymer ?
#
loop_
_entity_poly.entity_id
_entity_poly.type
_entity_poly.pdbx_seq_one_letter_code
_entity_poly.pdbx_strand_id
1 'polypeptide(L)' 'SDRISKYNQLLRIEEDLGDTATYPGKRAFYNVR' A
#
# COMPACT_ATOMS: atom_id res chain seq x y z
N SER A 1 -10.89 -16.01 0.01
CA SER A 1 -10.44 -15.47 1.31
C SER A 1 -9.07 -14.81 1.19
N ASP A 2 -8.08 -15.45 0.55
CA ASP A 2 -6.69 -14.95 0.45
C ASP A 2 -6.54 -13.50 -0.03
N ARG A 3 -7.24 -13.12 -1.09
CA ARG A 3 -7.14 -11.76 -1.65
C ARG A 3 -7.65 -10.70 -0.68
N ILE A 4 -8.75 -10.96 0.02
CA ILE A 4 -9.34 -10.03 0.99
C ILE A 4 -8.42 -9.87 2.19
N SER A 5 -7.82 -10.96 2.67
CA SER A 5 -6.85 -10.93 3.79
C SER A 5 -5.67 -10.01 3.48
N LYS A 6 -5.14 -10.05 2.25
CA LYS A 6 -4.04 -9.17 1.82
C LYS A 6 -4.44 -7.69 1.80
N TYR A 7 -5.65 -7.35 1.34
CA TYR A 7 -6.14 -5.97 1.39
C TYR A 7 -6.35 -5.48 2.83
N ASN A 8 -6.92 -6.32 3.70
CA ASN A 8 -7.10 -5.97 5.11
C ASN A 8 -5.76 -5.74 5.82
N GLN A 9 -4.72 -6.48 5.42
CA GLN A 9 -3.38 -6.28 5.95
C GLN A 9 -2.77 -4.95 5.50
N LEU A 10 -2.98 -4.54 4.24
CA LEU A 10 -2.56 -3.22 3.76
C LEU A 10 -3.26 -2.09 4.52
N LEU A 11 -4.57 -2.24 4.78
CA LEU A 11 -5.35 -1.24 5.53
C LEU A 11 -4.81 -1.03 6.95
N ARG A 12 -4.47 -2.12 7.65
CA ARG A 12 -3.84 -2.05 8.99
C ARG A 12 -2.49 -1.36 8.96
N ILE A 13 -1.66 -1.68 7.96
CA ILE A 13 -0.32 -1.06 7.81
C ILE A 13 -0.47 0.45 7.52
N GLU A 14 -1.47 0.85 6.74
CA GLU A 14 -1.77 2.25 6.48
C GLU A 14 -2.22 2.99 7.74
N GLU A 15 -3.10 2.38 8.54
CA GLU A 15 -3.53 2.90 9.86
C GLU A 15 -2.35 3.02 10.84
N ASP A 16 -1.47 2.02 10.89
CA ASP A 16 -0.29 1.99 11.79
C ASP A 16 0.73 3.08 11.42
N LEU A 17 0.90 3.37 10.12
CA LEU A 17 1.83 4.37 9.61
C LEU A 17 1.26 5.80 9.70
N GLY A 18 -0.07 5.96 9.70
CA GLY A 18 -0.76 7.25 9.79
C GLY A 18 -0.21 8.27 8.79
N ASP A 19 0.23 9.43 9.29
CA ASP A 19 0.73 10.54 8.46
C ASP A 19 2.03 10.22 7.69
N THR A 20 2.73 9.14 8.05
CA THR A 20 3.94 8.69 7.34
C THR A 20 3.65 7.75 6.18
N ALA A 21 2.42 7.23 6.09
CA ALA A 21 2.01 6.37 4.99
C ALA A 21 2.05 7.16 3.67
N THR A 22 2.80 6.66 2.69
CA THR A 22 2.87 7.28 1.36
C THR A 22 2.50 6.27 0.29
N TYR A 23 1.49 6.59 -0.51
CA TYR A 23 1.13 5.81 -1.68
C TYR A 23 1.76 6.41 -2.95
N PRO A 24 2.84 5.82 -3.51
CA PRO A 24 3.60 6.43 -4.60
C PRO A 24 2.85 6.44 -5.95
N GLY A 25 1.74 5.71 -6.10
CA GLY A 25 0.93 5.68 -7.32
C GLY A 25 1.75 5.39 -8.57
N LYS A 26 1.72 6.30 -9.57
CA LYS A 26 2.51 6.16 -10.80
C LYS A 26 4.02 6.15 -10.57
N ARG A 27 4.50 6.76 -9.48
CA ARG A 27 5.93 6.76 -9.12
C ARG A 27 6.41 5.39 -8.65
N ALA A 28 5.50 4.44 -8.37
CA ALA A 28 5.85 3.06 -8.06
C ALA A 28 6.48 2.34 -9.26
N PHE A 29 6.17 2.78 -10.49
CA PHE A 29 6.71 2.22 -11.72
C PHE A 29 8.04 2.89 -12.09
N TYR A 30 9.00 2.90 -11.16
CA TYR A 30 10.31 3.54 -11.32
C TYR A 30 11.15 2.93 -12.46
N ASN A 31 10.77 1.75 -12.94
CA ASN A 31 11.48 0.97 -13.94
C ASN A 31 10.83 0.99 -15.34
N VAL A 32 9.71 1.70 -15.52
CA VAL A 32 9.03 1.82 -16.82
C VAL A 32 9.53 3.08 -17.50
N ARG A 33 10.20 2.92 -18.66
CA ARG A 33 10.68 4.00 -19.52
C ARG A 33 9.80 4.14 -20.76
#